data_AF-A0AAV0XZQ0-F1
#
_entry.id   AF-A0AAV0XZQ0-F1
#
_cell.length_a   1.000
_cell.length_b   1.000
_cell.length_c   1.000
_cell.angle_alpha   90.00
_cell.angle_beta   90.00
_cell.angle_gamma   90.00
#
_symmetry.space_group_name_H-M   'P 1'
#
loop_
_entity.id
_entity.type
_entity.pdbx_description
1 polymer ?
#
loop_
_entity_poly.entity_id
_entity_poly.type
_entity_poly.pdbx_seq_one_letter_code
_entity_poly.pdbx_strand_id
1 'polypeptide(L)'
;MKDLDQLHFKTNVRDHFIAAATHLLNKTIIASSATTKHFKCLKPEERKEEKSIRSIIKVARLLPLKISETALSDEWLLLQLDSNLITTSNNSSRIDCYWNNIFNIKNAINECKYPLITKVVKAVLSLSHGSASVERGFSISGQIITPDKVRMKVKTLNAKLNIKSALRAYGGKAELIPITRELLTEAHFAYRKYKSNLEEEKRTAERKEIEKKDIEEEKKRNQLLNEQLVKSQKDIKILEDKYKEAKKNEVSQKNVAEKMIEEANLRLKNAVKKKEFNEIQIAQAMLEGAQTLHKEYKLKEEASAVIKKKLKKGKTTLFPRLSKKNNAKIKIYFVFSYFYLFVTLL
;
A
#
# COMPACT_ATOMS: atom_id res chain seq x y z
N MET A 1 25.39 -23.01 10.89
CA MET A 1 24.61 -21.98 10.17
C MET A 1 23.59 -21.24 11.05
N LYS A 2 23.12 -21.79 12.19
CA LYS A 2 22.11 -21.14 13.06
C LYS A 2 22.66 -20.09 14.05
N ASP A 3 23.90 -20.23 14.51
CA ASP A 3 24.43 -19.35 15.58
C ASP A 3 24.89 -17.98 15.07
N LEU A 4 25.41 -17.92 13.85
CA LEU A 4 25.82 -16.67 13.21
C LEU A 4 24.61 -15.76 12.93
N ASP A 5 23.50 -16.35 12.49
CA ASP A 5 22.25 -15.64 12.24
C ASP A 5 21.61 -15.14 13.56
N GLN A 6 21.69 -15.93 14.63
CA GLN A 6 21.24 -15.48 15.96
C GLN A 6 22.09 -14.33 16.51
N LEU A 7 23.41 -14.40 16.34
CA LEU A 7 24.31 -13.33 16.76
C LEU A 7 24.05 -12.07 15.95
N HIS A 8 23.88 -12.19 14.63
CA HIS A 8 23.56 -11.07 13.76
C HIS A 8 22.21 -10.42 14.11
N PHE A 9 21.18 -11.22 14.39
CA PHE A 9 19.89 -10.72 14.88
C PHE A 9 20.03 -9.96 16.21
N LYS A 10 20.74 -10.52 17.20
CA LYS A 10 20.94 -9.87 18.50
C LYS A 10 21.70 -8.55 18.37
N THR A 11 22.70 -8.49 17.50
CA THR A 11 23.46 -7.26 17.21
C THR A 11 22.56 -6.21 16.56
N ASN A 12 21.76 -6.57 15.56
CA ASN A 12 20.83 -5.65 14.91
C ASN A 12 19.76 -5.12 15.87
N VAL A 13 19.26 -5.96 16.77
CA VAL A 13 18.32 -5.56 17.83
C VAL A 13 18.97 -4.58 18.80
N ARG A 14 20.20 -4.86 19.24
CA ARG A 14 20.98 -3.96 20.09
C ARG A 14 21.19 -2.61 19.41
N ASP A 15 21.61 -2.60 18.15
CA ASP A 15 21.87 -1.39 17.39
C ASP A 15 20.58 -0.58 17.18
N HIS A 16 19.45 -1.25 16.94
CA HIS A 16 18.14 -0.61 16.89
C HIS A 16 17.76 0.04 18.23
N PHE A 17 17.96 -0.65 19.37
CA PHE A 17 17.70 -0.07 20.67
C PHE A 17 18.62 1.10 21.00
N ILE A 18 19.90 1.03 20.62
CA ILE A 18 20.86 2.14 20.78
C ILE A 18 20.43 3.33 19.90
N ALA A 19 20.07 3.09 18.64
CA ALA A 19 19.58 4.13 17.73
C ALA A 19 18.27 4.76 18.23
N ALA A 20 17.34 3.96 18.75
CA ALA A 20 16.09 4.43 19.32
C ALA A 20 16.32 5.24 20.60
N ALA A 21 17.20 4.75 21.50
CA ALA A 21 17.56 5.44 22.73
C ALA A 21 18.30 6.75 22.46
N THR A 22 19.26 6.78 21.52
CA THR A 22 19.97 8.01 21.14
C THR A 22 19.03 9.02 20.47
N HIS A 23 18.13 8.56 19.60
CA HIS A 23 17.10 9.43 19.00
C HIS A 23 16.12 9.97 20.06
N LEU A 24 15.71 9.17 21.04
CA LEU A 24 14.92 9.61 22.18
C LEU A 24 15.69 10.61 23.05
N LEU A 25 16.98 10.38 23.33
CA LEU A 25 17.82 11.31 24.09
C LEU A 25 17.98 12.65 23.36
N ASN A 26 18.19 12.63 22.05
CA ASN A 26 18.31 13.85 21.24
C ASN A 26 16.98 14.63 21.13
N LYS A 27 15.84 13.93 21.11
CA LYS A 27 14.51 14.54 21.05
C LYS A 27 13.91 14.91 22.41
N THR A 28 14.41 14.33 23.50
CA THR A 28 13.96 14.66 24.85
C THR A 28 14.76 15.83 25.40
N ILE A 29 14.10 16.64 26.22
CA ILE A 29 14.70 17.82 26.90
C ILE A 29 15.87 17.41 27.81
N ILE A 30 16.05 16.12 28.09
CA ILE A 30 17.05 15.54 29.01
C ILE A 30 18.48 15.76 28.50
N ALA A 31 18.76 15.69 27.18
CA ALA A 31 20.07 16.04 26.62
C ALA A 31 20.33 17.56 26.63
N SER A 32 19.28 18.37 26.75
CA SER A 32 19.36 19.82 26.92
C SER A 32 19.63 20.22 28.38
N SER A 33 20.47 19.45 29.09
CA SER A 33 20.89 19.78 30.47
C SER A 33 21.50 21.18 30.60
N ALA A 34 22.01 21.74 29.50
CA ALA A 34 22.47 23.12 29.44
C ALA A 34 21.33 24.15 29.52
N THR A 35 20.17 23.87 28.91
CA THR A 35 19.03 24.78 28.89
C THR A 35 18.19 24.67 30.16
N THR A 36 18.05 23.47 30.72
CA THR A 36 17.31 23.28 31.99
C THR A 36 17.99 23.92 33.19
N LYS A 37 19.32 24.09 33.17
CA LYS A 37 20.07 24.89 34.15
C LYS A 37 19.60 26.34 34.19
N HIS A 38 19.17 26.91 33.07
CA HIS A 38 18.67 28.28 33.04
C HIS A 38 17.28 28.41 33.68
N PHE A 39 16.51 27.34 33.84
CA PHE A 39 15.23 27.37 34.57
C PHE A 39 15.39 27.51 36.09
N LYS A 40 16.61 27.30 36.62
CA LYS A 40 16.91 27.46 38.06
C LYS A 40 16.62 28.89 38.56
N CYS A 41 16.75 29.89 37.67
CA CYS A 41 16.43 31.30 37.95
C CYS A 41 14.95 31.56 38.33
N LEU A 42 14.05 30.60 38.08
CA LEU A 42 12.64 30.70 38.46
C LEU A 42 12.39 30.38 39.94
N LYS A 43 13.39 29.85 40.65
CA LYS A 43 13.30 29.65 42.09
C LYS A 43 13.35 31.00 42.81
N PRO A 44 12.53 31.22 43.84
CA PRO A 44 12.52 32.48 44.61
C PRO A 44 13.91 32.88 45.15
N GLU A 45 14.71 31.89 45.55
CA GLU A 45 16.05 32.04 46.12
C GLU A 45 17.07 32.54 45.09
N GLU A 46 17.03 31.98 43.88
CA GLU A 46 18.01 32.28 42.81
C GLU A 46 17.63 33.45 41.93
N ARG A 47 16.36 33.89 42.02
CA ARG A 47 15.89 35.10 41.35
C ARG A 47 16.75 36.32 41.70
N LYS A 48 17.28 36.39 42.92
CA LYS A 48 18.10 37.53 43.39
C LYS A 48 19.52 37.56 42.81
N GLU A 49 19.98 36.47 42.19
CA GLU A 49 21.32 36.44 41.62
C GLU A 49 21.41 37.28 40.35
N GLU A 50 22.52 37.99 40.15
CA GLU A 50 22.79 38.76 38.93
C GLU A 50 22.81 37.85 37.67
N LYS A 51 23.16 36.56 37.86
CA LYS A 51 23.15 35.53 36.81
C LYS A 51 21.74 35.15 36.33
N SER A 52 20.69 35.49 37.10
CA SER A 52 19.30 35.18 36.75
C SER A 52 18.81 35.97 35.54
N ILE A 53 19.25 37.23 35.37
CA ILE A 53 18.90 38.08 34.22
C ILE A 53 19.36 37.43 32.90
N ARG A 54 20.61 36.99 32.86
CA ARG A 54 21.16 36.30 31.69
C ARG A 54 20.43 34.97 31.42
N SER A 55 19.95 34.31 32.47
CA SER A 55 19.25 33.04 32.36
C SER A 55 17.81 33.22 31.84
N ILE A 56 17.07 34.24 32.29
CA ILE A 56 15.72 34.49 31.80
C ILE A 56 15.70 34.93 30.33
N ILE A 57 16.68 35.73 29.89
CA ILE A 57 16.82 36.12 28.47
C ILE A 57 17.08 34.88 27.61
N LYS A 58 18.00 34.00 28.04
CA LYS A 58 18.27 32.74 27.34
C LYS A 58 17.03 31.85 27.27
N VAL A 59 16.26 31.78 28.34
CA VAL A 59 14.98 31.04 28.39
C VAL A 59 13.96 31.65 27.43
N ALA A 60 13.84 32.98 27.38
CA ALA A 60 12.94 33.66 26.46
C ALA A 60 13.30 33.40 24.99
N ARG A 61 14.59 33.37 24.63
CA ARG A 61 15.08 33.01 23.28
C ARG A 61 14.76 31.57 22.88
N LEU A 62 14.72 30.65 23.85
CA LEU A 62 14.40 29.24 23.61
C LEU A 62 12.90 29.01 23.38
N LEU A 63 12.05 29.93 23.82
CA LEU A 63 10.61 29.84 23.64
C LEU A 63 10.18 30.56 22.35
N PRO A 64 9.14 30.07 21.65
CA PRO A 64 8.61 30.72 20.45
C PRO A 64 7.75 31.96 20.81
N LEU A 65 8.26 32.86 21.65
CA LEU A 65 7.59 34.07 22.12
C LEU A 65 8.23 35.30 21.48
N LYS A 66 7.42 36.17 20.86
CA LYS A 66 7.88 37.47 20.34
C LYS A 66 7.93 38.48 21.49
N ILE A 67 9.08 38.61 22.15
CA ILE A 67 9.28 39.51 23.30
C ILE A 67 10.58 40.29 23.10
N SER A 68 10.59 41.57 23.46
CA SER A 68 11.81 42.39 23.47
C SER A 68 12.71 41.99 24.64
N GLU A 69 13.97 41.66 24.36
CA GLU A 69 14.94 41.22 25.37
C GLU A 69 15.31 42.33 26.34
N THR A 70 15.38 43.57 25.87
CA THR A 70 15.70 44.74 26.72
C THR A 70 14.58 44.99 27.72
N ALA A 71 13.33 45.07 27.24
CA ALA A 71 12.16 45.27 28.09
C ALA A 71 11.96 44.12 29.11
N LEU A 72 12.26 42.88 28.73
CA LEU A 72 12.20 41.75 29.66
C LEU A 72 13.28 41.84 30.75
N SER A 73 14.47 42.32 30.40
CA SER A 73 15.57 42.51 31.36
C SER A 73 15.24 43.61 32.36
N ASP A 74 14.65 44.71 31.88
CA ASP A 74 14.23 45.84 32.71
C ASP A 74 13.11 45.43 33.68
N GLU A 75 12.08 44.72 33.20
CA GLU A 75 11.03 44.16 34.07
C GLU A 75 11.62 43.20 35.12
N TRP A 76 12.59 42.37 34.74
CA TRP A 76 13.20 41.40 35.66
C TRP A 76 14.03 42.08 36.74
N LEU A 77 14.75 43.15 36.40
CA LEU A 77 15.51 43.96 37.35
C LEU A 77 14.57 44.68 38.33
N LEU A 78 13.48 45.27 37.84
CA LEU A 78 12.43 45.87 38.68
C LEU A 78 11.85 44.84 39.67
N LEU A 79 11.59 43.63 39.18
CA LEU A 79 11.09 42.53 40.01
C LEU A 79 12.11 42.10 41.09
N GLN A 80 13.42 42.15 40.82
CA GLN A 80 14.47 41.86 41.81
C GLN A 80 14.56 42.93 42.91
N LEU A 81 14.37 44.20 42.55
CA LEU A 81 14.45 45.34 43.48
C LEU A 81 13.22 45.42 44.41
N ASP A 82 12.07 44.88 43.99
CA ASP A 82 10.84 44.79 44.78
C ASP A 82 11.03 43.84 46.00
N SER A 83 11.56 44.40 47.09
CA SER A 83 11.89 43.68 48.33
C SER A 83 10.65 43.21 49.11
N ASN A 84 9.50 43.82 48.87
CA ASN A 84 8.23 43.51 49.55
C ASN A 84 7.55 42.21 49.07
N LEU A 85 8.07 41.57 48.01
CA LEU A 85 7.51 40.33 47.45
C LEU A 85 8.03 39.06 48.14
N ILE A 86 8.99 39.20 49.05
CA ILE A 86 9.75 38.10 49.67
C ILE A 86 9.08 37.63 50.98
N THR A 87 8.31 38.49 51.64
CA THR A 87 7.81 38.25 53.00
C THR A 87 6.52 37.42 53.07
N THR A 88 5.82 37.21 51.95
CA THR A 88 4.52 36.51 51.93
C THR A 88 4.59 35.07 51.45
N SER A 89 5.73 34.59 50.94
CA SER A 89 5.86 33.20 50.48
C SER A 89 6.50 32.33 51.56
N ASN A 90 5.70 31.58 52.29
CA ASN A 90 6.17 30.39 53.00
C ASN A 90 6.97 29.52 52.02
N ASN A 91 8.23 29.21 52.34
CA ASN A 91 9.15 28.38 51.54
C ASN A 91 8.62 26.96 51.21
N SER A 92 7.44 26.57 51.71
CA SER A 92 6.75 25.31 51.43
C SER A 92 5.71 25.39 50.30
N SER A 93 5.45 26.59 49.76
CA SER A 93 4.43 26.75 48.72
C SER A 93 4.94 26.27 47.38
N ARG A 94 4.08 25.60 46.61
CA ARG A 94 4.42 25.16 45.25
C ARG A 94 4.81 26.38 44.38
N ILE A 95 5.76 26.18 43.46
CA ILE A 95 6.31 27.23 42.59
C ILE A 95 5.24 27.98 41.79
N ASP A 96 4.16 27.30 41.40
CA ASP A 96 3.02 27.90 40.71
C ASP A 96 2.24 28.89 41.60
N CYS A 97 2.07 28.61 42.89
CA CYS A 97 1.43 29.54 43.83
C CYS A 97 2.28 30.80 44.02
N TYR A 98 3.60 30.64 44.11
CA TYR A 98 4.53 31.78 44.21
C TYR A 98 4.41 32.72 43.01
N TRP A 99 4.51 32.18 41.79
CA TRP A 99 4.39 32.98 40.58
C TRP A 99 2.99 33.54 40.35
N ASN A 100 1.95 32.83 40.78
CA ASN A 100 0.58 33.34 40.74
C ASN A 100 0.40 34.63 41.56
N ASN A 101 1.05 34.72 42.72
CA ASN A 101 1.04 35.95 43.52
C ASN A 101 1.70 37.11 42.77
N ILE A 102 2.80 36.85 42.04
CA ILE A 102 3.48 37.86 41.22
C ILE A 102 2.63 38.29 40.03
N PHE A 103 1.93 37.36 39.38
CA PHE A 103 1.05 37.65 38.24
C PHE A 103 -0.15 38.53 38.63
N ASN A 104 -0.60 38.41 39.88
CA ASN A 104 -1.74 39.17 40.41
C ASN A 104 -1.37 40.58 40.91
N ILE A 105 -0.08 40.95 40.89
CA ILE A 105 0.33 42.31 41.22
C ILE A 105 -0.12 43.24 40.10
N LYS A 106 -0.85 44.29 40.49
CA LYS A 106 -1.38 45.28 39.57
C LYS A 106 -0.72 46.64 39.76
N ASN A 107 -0.55 47.35 38.66
CA ASN A 107 -0.14 48.75 38.66
C ASN A 107 -1.30 49.67 39.07
N ALA A 108 -1.01 50.95 39.26
CA ALA A 108 -2.01 51.98 39.57
C ALA A 108 -3.18 52.04 38.56
N ILE A 109 -2.97 51.52 37.34
CA ILE A 109 -3.95 51.47 36.24
C ILE A 109 -4.70 50.11 36.22
N ASN A 110 -4.57 49.28 37.26
CA ASN A 110 -5.21 47.96 37.39
C ASN A 110 -4.76 46.92 36.34
N GLU A 111 -3.67 47.18 35.62
CA GLU A 111 -3.01 46.26 34.69
C GLU A 111 -1.92 45.43 35.38
N CYS A 112 -1.55 44.29 34.81
CA CYS A 112 -0.49 43.45 35.35
C CYS A 112 0.84 44.21 35.39
N LYS A 113 1.49 44.26 36.56
CA LYS A 113 2.76 44.99 36.76
C LYS A 113 3.92 44.44 35.93
N TYR A 114 3.93 43.13 35.71
CA TYR A 114 5.01 42.40 35.02
C TYR A 114 4.46 41.54 33.88
N PRO A 115 3.99 42.14 32.77
CA PRO A 115 3.31 41.43 31.70
C PRO A 115 4.23 40.52 30.89
N LEU A 116 5.50 40.90 30.66
CA LEU A 116 6.44 40.09 29.87
C LEU A 116 6.93 38.91 30.68
N ILE A 117 7.29 39.13 31.95
CA ILE A 117 7.66 38.05 32.87
C ILE A 117 6.50 37.06 33.01
N THR A 118 5.27 37.53 33.17
CA THR A 118 4.09 36.66 33.28
C THR A 118 3.94 35.74 32.07
N LYS A 119 4.15 36.27 30.86
CA LYS A 119 4.09 35.45 29.64
C LYS A 119 5.21 34.40 29.58
N VAL A 120 6.45 34.81 29.85
CA VAL A 120 7.61 33.91 29.81
C VAL A 120 7.48 32.82 30.87
N VAL A 121 7.20 33.18 32.13
CA VAL A 121 7.10 32.22 33.23
C VAL A 121 5.95 31.25 33.04
N LYS A 122 4.77 31.71 32.59
CA LYS A 122 3.64 30.80 32.27
C LYS A 122 4.03 29.80 31.18
N ALA A 123 4.72 30.25 30.13
CA ALA A 123 5.19 29.36 29.08
C ALA A 123 6.20 28.34 29.62
N VAL A 124 7.17 28.75 30.44
CA VAL A 124 8.14 27.81 31.03
C VAL A 124 7.47 26.80 31.96
N LEU A 125 6.59 27.25 32.86
CA LEU A 125 5.89 26.36 33.81
C LEU A 125 4.89 25.42 33.11
N SER A 126 4.51 25.72 31.87
CA SER A 126 3.68 24.83 31.03
C SER A 126 4.50 23.72 30.33
N LEU A 127 5.84 23.82 30.33
CA LEU A 127 6.68 22.78 29.75
C LEU A 127 6.62 21.50 30.57
N SER A 128 6.43 20.37 29.88
CA SER A 128 6.45 19.06 30.51
C SER A 128 7.87 18.69 30.92
N HIS A 129 8.08 18.42 32.21
CA HIS A 129 9.40 18.14 32.79
C HIS A 129 9.85 16.66 32.66
N GLY A 130 9.20 15.84 31.80
CA GLY A 130 9.66 14.47 31.57
C GLY A 130 8.68 13.56 30.81
N SER A 131 9.12 12.32 30.53
CA SER A 131 8.33 11.28 29.85
C SER A 131 7.05 10.91 30.61
N ALA A 132 7.00 11.14 31.92
CA ALA A 132 5.85 10.81 32.78
C ALA A 132 4.53 11.42 32.30
N SER A 133 4.54 12.60 31.66
CA SER A 133 3.31 13.18 31.08
C SER A 133 2.84 12.41 29.84
N VAL A 134 3.80 11.95 29.02
CA VAL A 134 3.54 11.13 27.83
C VAL A 134 3.08 9.73 28.25
N GLU A 135 3.73 9.12 29.24
CA GLU A 135 3.34 7.84 29.84
C GLU A 135 1.95 7.91 30.47
N ARG A 136 1.63 9.00 31.18
CA ARG A 136 0.26 9.25 31.66
C ARG A 136 -0.74 9.32 30.50
N GLY A 137 -0.37 9.97 29.40
CA GLY A 137 -1.15 9.98 28.16
C GLY A 137 -1.39 8.57 27.60
N PHE A 138 -0.35 7.73 27.57
CA PHE A 138 -0.44 6.34 27.16
C PHE A 138 -1.34 5.52 28.09
N SER A 139 -1.21 5.66 29.41
CA SER A 139 -2.08 4.98 30.38
C SER A 139 -3.55 5.39 30.22
N ILE A 140 -3.83 6.67 29.99
CA ILE A 140 -5.19 7.16 29.72
C ILE A 140 -5.72 6.58 28.39
N SER A 141 -4.87 6.47 27.37
CA SER A 141 -5.25 5.88 26.09
C SER A 141 -5.48 4.37 26.19
N GLY A 142 -4.68 3.65 26.97
CA GLY A 142 -4.83 2.22 27.24
C GLY A 142 -6.15 1.90 27.94
N GLN A 143 -6.63 2.77 28.83
CA GLN A 143 -7.96 2.63 29.43
C GLN A 143 -9.11 2.77 28.42
N ILE A 144 -8.90 3.47 27.29
CA ILE A 144 -9.93 3.68 26.27
C ILE A 144 -9.87 2.57 25.20
N ILE A 145 -8.69 2.05 24.92
CA ILE A 145 -8.44 0.93 24.02
C ILE A 145 -8.66 -0.38 24.80
N THR A 146 -9.92 -0.76 24.97
CA THR A 146 -10.28 -2.09 25.49
C THR A 146 -9.98 -3.17 24.44
N PRO A 147 -9.76 -4.45 24.81
CA PRO A 147 -9.49 -5.53 23.87
C PRO A 147 -10.56 -5.68 22.78
N ASP A 148 -11.82 -5.38 23.09
CA ASP A 148 -12.93 -5.37 22.11
C ASP A 148 -12.88 -4.19 21.12
N LYS A 149 -12.06 -3.18 21.38
CA LYS A 149 -11.97 -1.91 20.63
C LYS A 149 -10.62 -1.73 19.93
N VAL A 150 -9.84 -2.79 19.76
CA VAL A 150 -8.50 -2.75 19.13
C VAL A 150 -8.56 -2.27 17.67
N ARG A 151 -9.70 -2.45 16.97
CA ARG A 151 -9.92 -1.94 15.59
C ARG A 151 -10.28 -0.45 15.51
N MET A 152 -10.23 0.30 16.61
CA MET A 152 -10.60 1.72 16.61
C MET A 152 -9.56 2.56 15.83
N LYS A 153 -10.04 3.39 14.89
CA LYS A 153 -9.19 4.33 14.14
C LYS A 153 -8.58 5.37 15.09
N VAL A 154 -7.36 5.81 14.81
CA VAL A 154 -6.64 6.85 15.59
C VAL A 154 -7.46 8.14 15.74
N LYS A 155 -8.18 8.55 14.69
CA LYS A 155 -9.06 9.74 14.73
C LYS A 155 -10.15 9.61 15.81
N THR A 156 -10.75 8.42 15.95
CA THR A 156 -11.78 8.15 16.95
C THR A 156 -11.20 8.10 18.37
N LEU A 157 -9.97 7.57 18.51
CA LEU A 157 -9.25 7.58 19.79
C LEU A 157 -8.99 9.03 20.25
N ASN A 158 -8.47 9.88 19.37
CA ASN A 158 -8.20 11.29 19.68
C ASN A 158 -9.48 12.04 20.06
N ALA A 159 -10.58 11.81 19.35
CA ALA A 159 -11.87 12.41 19.69
C ALA A 159 -12.33 12.03 21.11
N LYS A 160 -12.23 10.74 21.48
CA LYS A 160 -12.57 10.28 22.83
C LYS A 160 -11.64 10.84 23.91
N LEU A 161 -10.34 10.91 23.63
CA LEU A 161 -9.36 11.51 24.54
C LEU A 161 -9.66 12.99 24.77
N ASN A 162 -10.00 13.75 23.73
CA ASN A 162 -10.37 15.15 23.83
C ASN A 162 -11.62 15.34 24.70
N ILE A 163 -12.66 14.54 24.49
CA ILE A 163 -13.89 14.59 25.31
C ILE A 163 -13.58 14.26 26.77
N LYS A 164 -12.80 13.20 27.03
CA LYS A 164 -12.42 12.80 28.40
C LYS A 164 -11.56 13.88 29.08
N SER A 165 -10.69 14.54 28.33
CA SER A 165 -9.87 15.65 28.81
C SER A 165 -10.73 16.86 29.18
N ALA A 166 -11.65 17.25 28.30
CA ALA A 166 -12.60 18.33 28.54
C ALA A 166 -13.46 18.05 29.78
N LEU A 167 -14.01 16.84 29.90
CA LEU A 167 -14.80 16.44 31.07
C LEU A 167 -14.00 16.51 32.37
N ARG A 168 -12.72 16.15 32.35
CA ARG A 168 -11.82 16.27 33.52
C ARG A 168 -11.57 17.72 33.93
N ALA A 169 -11.53 18.65 32.98
CA ALA A 169 -11.39 20.07 33.30
C ALA A 169 -12.57 20.60 34.14
N TYR A 170 -13.77 20.03 33.95
CA TYR A 170 -14.98 20.34 34.74
C TYR A 170 -15.21 19.37 35.90
N GLY A 171 -14.14 18.81 36.47
CA GLY A 171 -14.23 17.95 37.66
C GLY A 171 -14.89 16.58 37.41
N GLY A 172 -14.95 16.14 36.15
CA GLY A 172 -15.50 14.83 35.79
C GLY A 172 -17.04 14.79 35.72
N LYS A 173 -17.72 15.92 35.94
CA LYS A 173 -19.18 16.01 35.95
C LYS A 173 -19.66 16.65 34.66
N ALA A 174 -20.52 15.93 33.93
CA ALA A 174 -21.08 16.43 32.68
C ALA A 174 -22.02 17.63 32.89
N GLU A 175 -22.68 17.69 34.05
CA GLU A 175 -23.62 18.76 34.43
C GLU A 175 -22.95 20.14 34.55
N LEU A 176 -21.66 20.18 34.86
CA LEU A 176 -20.90 21.42 35.01
C LEU A 176 -20.40 21.98 33.67
N ILE A 177 -20.64 21.26 32.57
CA ILE A 177 -20.21 21.70 31.24
C ILE A 177 -21.26 22.68 30.68
N PRO A 178 -20.92 23.96 30.49
CA PRO A 178 -21.86 24.92 29.94
C PRO A 178 -22.17 24.58 28.47
N ILE A 179 -23.45 24.50 28.14
CA ILE A 179 -23.89 24.31 26.76
C ILE A 179 -23.88 25.67 26.06
N THR A 180 -22.78 25.96 25.35
CA THR A 180 -22.63 27.20 24.57
C THR A 180 -23.31 27.09 23.21
N ARG A 181 -23.69 28.23 22.61
CA ARG A 181 -24.25 28.27 21.24
C ARG A 181 -23.26 27.73 20.19
N GLU A 182 -21.98 27.94 20.41
CA GLU A 182 -20.90 27.41 19.57
C GLU A 182 -20.90 25.88 19.61
N LEU A 183 -21.00 25.28 20.81
CA LEU A 183 -21.05 23.82 20.96
C LEU A 183 -22.27 23.22 20.24
N LEU A 184 -23.43 23.88 20.30
CA LEU A 184 -24.62 23.47 19.57
C LEU A 184 -24.44 23.56 18.05
N THR A 185 -23.76 24.60 17.57
CA THR A 185 -23.49 24.79 16.14
C THR A 185 -22.53 23.70 15.62
N GLU A 186 -21.46 23.43 16.36
CA GLU A 186 -20.51 22.35 16.06
C GLU A 186 -21.16 20.97 16.11
N ALA A 187 -22.07 20.72 17.05
CA ALA A 187 -22.82 19.48 17.12
C ALA A 187 -23.69 19.27 15.85
N HIS A 188 -24.38 20.32 15.39
CA HIS A 188 -25.14 20.26 14.14
C HIS A 188 -24.23 20.01 12.92
N PHE A 189 -23.07 20.65 12.87
CA PHE A 189 -22.10 20.44 11.80
C PHE A 189 -21.55 19.01 11.80
N ALA A 190 -21.21 18.48 12.97
CA ALA A 190 -20.76 17.09 13.13
C ALA A 190 -21.84 16.10 12.67
N TYR A 191 -23.12 16.35 12.99
CA TYR A 191 -24.24 15.53 12.54
C TYR A 191 -24.41 15.57 11.02
N ARG A 192 -24.37 16.76 10.40
CA ARG A 192 -24.44 16.90 8.94
C ARG A 192 -23.31 16.14 8.25
N LYS A 193 -22.09 16.27 8.77
CA LYS A 193 -20.92 15.54 8.26
C LYS A 193 -21.06 14.03 8.40
N TYR A 194 -21.56 13.56 9.54
CA TYR A 194 -21.84 12.14 9.76
C TYR A 194 -22.86 11.61 8.75
N LYS A 195 -23.96 12.34 8.52
CA LYS A 195 -24.98 11.97 7.53
C LYS A 195 -24.40 11.89 6.11
N SER A 196 -23.59 12.87 5.72
CA SER A 196 -22.89 12.87 4.43
C SER A 196 -21.97 11.66 4.28
N ASN A 197 -21.19 11.32 5.31
CA ASN A 197 -20.32 10.15 5.28
C ASN A 197 -21.11 8.84 5.16
N LEU A 198 -22.26 8.74 5.82
CA LEU A 198 -23.12 7.55 5.75
C LEU A 198 -23.73 7.37 4.35
N GLU A 199 -24.07 8.46 3.68
CA GLU A 199 -24.51 8.43 2.28
C GLU A 199 -23.37 8.03 1.33
N GLU A 200 -22.14 8.49 1.58
CA GLU A 200 -20.95 8.11 0.81
C GLU A 200 -20.57 6.63 1.02
N GLU A 201 -20.64 6.12 2.25
CA GLU A 201 -20.43 4.70 2.55
C GLU A 201 -21.45 3.81 1.83
N LYS A 202 -22.72 4.22 1.75
CA LYS A 202 -23.74 3.51 0.96
C LYS A 202 -23.40 3.50 -0.54
N ARG A 203 -23.08 4.66 -1.12
CA ARG A 203 -22.71 4.77 -2.54
C ARG A 203 -21.47 3.95 -2.88
N THR A 204 -20.47 3.92 -2.00
CA THR A 204 -19.25 3.12 -2.22
C THR A 204 -19.50 1.63 -2.06
N ALA A 205 -20.37 1.21 -1.14
CA ALA A 205 -20.80 -0.18 -1.02
C ALA A 205 -21.57 -0.62 -2.29
N GLU A 206 -22.50 0.19 -2.77
CA GLU A 206 -23.25 -0.08 -4.02
C GLU A 206 -22.30 -0.21 -5.23
N ARG A 207 -21.34 0.71 -5.37
CA ARG A 207 -20.32 0.63 -6.44
C ARG A 207 -19.50 -0.65 -6.36
N LYS A 208 -19.07 -1.06 -5.16
CA LYS A 208 -18.32 -2.31 -4.96
C LYS A 208 -19.15 -3.54 -5.30
N GLU A 209 -20.44 -3.53 -5.01
CA GLU A 209 -21.33 -4.65 -5.37
C GLU A 209 -21.57 -4.72 -6.89
N ILE A 210 -21.72 -3.58 -7.56
CA ILE A 210 -21.80 -3.53 -9.03
C ILE A 210 -20.50 -4.04 -9.66
N GLU A 211 -19.35 -3.55 -9.20
CA GLU A 211 -18.04 -3.95 -9.71
C GLU A 211 -17.77 -5.45 -9.50
N LYS A 212 -18.19 -6.02 -8.36
CA LYS A 212 -18.11 -7.47 -8.13
C LYS A 212 -18.97 -8.26 -9.12
N LYS A 213 -20.19 -7.79 -9.41
CA LYS A 213 -21.08 -8.45 -10.39
C LYS A 213 -20.48 -8.41 -11.79
N ASP A 214 -19.95 -7.26 -12.21
CA ASP A 214 -19.31 -7.09 -13.51
C ASP A 214 -18.09 -8.02 -13.66
N ILE A 215 -17.24 -8.10 -12.62
CA ILE A 215 -16.09 -9.02 -12.59
C ILE A 215 -16.55 -10.49 -12.67
N GLU A 216 -17.63 -10.86 -11.99
CA GLU A 216 -18.15 -12.22 -12.01
C GLU A 216 -18.75 -12.59 -13.38
N GLU A 217 -19.48 -11.67 -14.01
CA GLU A 217 -19.98 -11.85 -15.38
C GLU A 217 -18.85 -11.96 -16.40
N GLU A 218 -17.81 -11.14 -16.28
CA GLU A 218 -16.65 -11.19 -17.17
C GLU A 218 -15.88 -12.52 -17.01
N LYS A 219 -15.76 -13.03 -15.79
CA LYS A 219 -15.20 -14.37 -15.52
C LYS A 219 -16.03 -15.47 -16.20
N LYS A 220 -17.36 -15.43 -16.11
CA LYS A 220 -18.25 -16.41 -16.77
C LYS A 220 -18.12 -16.37 -18.30
N ARG A 221 -18.10 -15.16 -18.90
CA ARG A 221 -17.88 -14.99 -20.35
C ARG A 221 -16.52 -15.55 -20.78
N ASN A 222 -15.47 -15.29 -20.00
CA ASN A 222 -14.12 -15.77 -20.28
C ASN A 222 -14.02 -17.31 -20.16
N GLN A 223 -14.72 -17.93 -19.22
CA GLN A 223 -14.80 -19.39 -19.10
C GLN A 223 -15.48 -20.02 -20.33
N LEU A 224 -16.65 -19.52 -20.73
CA LEU A 224 -17.38 -20.00 -21.91
C LEU A 224 -16.54 -19.89 -23.19
N LEU A 225 -15.87 -18.76 -23.37
CA LEU A 225 -14.98 -18.56 -24.52
C LEU A 225 -13.79 -19.53 -24.51
N ASN A 226 -13.25 -19.83 -23.32
CA ASN A 226 -12.14 -20.76 -23.19
C ASN A 226 -12.57 -22.21 -23.52
N GLU A 227 -13.75 -22.63 -23.10
CA GLU A 227 -14.32 -23.93 -23.44
C GLU A 227 -14.55 -24.08 -24.95
N GLN A 228 -15.07 -23.04 -25.61
CA GLN A 228 -15.24 -23.03 -27.06
C GLN A 228 -13.90 -23.16 -27.79
N LEU A 229 -12.85 -22.46 -27.32
CA LEU A 229 -11.51 -22.57 -27.89
C LEU A 229 -10.91 -23.96 -27.73
N VAL A 230 -11.08 -24.60 -26.57
CA VAL A 230 -10.59 -25.97 -26.33
C VAL A 230 -11.31 -26.96 -27.26
N LYS A 231 -12.62 -26.83 -27.46
CA LYS A 231 -13.37 -27.66 -28.42
C LYS A 231 -12.83 -27.48 -29.85
N SER A 232 -12.71 -26.23 -30.31
CA SER A 232 -12.17 -25.96 -31.65
C SER A 232 -10.73 -26.46 -31.84
N GLN A 233 -9.89 -26.43 -30.80
CA GLN A 233 -8.54 -27.02 -30.86
C GLN A 233 -8.57 -28.54 -31.01
N LYS A 234 -9.47 -29.23 -30.29
CA LYS A 234 -9.66 -30.68 -30.43
C LYS A 234 -10.13 -31.04 -31.84
N ASP A 235 -11.07 -30.29 -32.40
CA ASP A 235 -11.57 -30.50 -33.76
C ASP A 235 -10.48 -30.34 -34.82
N ILE A 236 -9.63 -29.32 -34.67
CA ILE A 236 -8.46 -29.14 -35.55
C ILE A 236 -7.50 -30.31 -35.43
N LYS A 237 -7.22 -30.79 -34.22
CA LYS A 237 -6.29 -31.90 -34.00
C LYS A 237 -6.80 -33.20 -34.65
N ILE A 238 -8.10 -33.49 -34.51
CA ILE A 238 -8.75 -34.63 -35.18
C ILE A 238 -8.62 -34.51 -36.70
N LEU A 239 -8.82 -33.31 -37.25
CA LEU A 239 -8.65 -33.06 -38.69
C LEU A 239 -7.18 -33.20 -39.15
N GLU A 240 -6.21 -32.82 -38.31
CA GLU A 240 -4.78 -33.02 -38.58
C GLU A 240 -4.41 -34.49 -38.63
N ASP A 241 -4.92 -35.30 -37.69
CA ASP A 241 -4.63 -36.73 -37.63
C ASP A 241 -5.25 -37.46 -38.83
N LYS A 242 -6.51 -37.15 -39.17
CA LYS A 242 -7.15 -37.66 -40.41
C LYS A 242 -6.38 -37.28 -41.66
N TYR A 243 -5.83 -36.06 -41.72
CA TYR A 243 -5.02 -35.62 -42.87
C TYR A 243 -3.69 -36.38 -42.95
N LYS A 244 -3.02 -36.63 -41.82
CA LYS A 244 -1.77 -37.42 -41.78
C LYS A 244 -1.99 -38.86 -42.21
N GLU A 245 -3.07 -39.48 -41.75
CA GLU A 245 -3.42 -40.86 -42.10
C GLU A 245 -3.75 -41.00 -43.59
N ALA A 246 -4.58 -40.08 -44.13
CA ALA A 246 -4.86 -40.03 -45.57
C ALA A 246 -3.58 -39.85 -46.39
N LYS A 247 -2.66 -38.96 -45.97
CA LYS A 247 -1.39 -38.74 -46.67
C LYS A 247 -0.45 -39.94 -46.58
N LYS A 248 -0.41 -40.66 -45.46
CA LYS A 248 0.40 -41.88 -45.32
C LYS A 248 -0.11 -43.00 -46.25
N ASN A 249 -1.43 -43.14 -46.36
CA ASN A 249 -2.05 -44.09 -47.27
C ASN A 249 -1.85 -43.69 -48.75
N GLU A 250 -1.84 -42.39 -49.05
CA GLU A 250 -1.54 -41.86 -50.38
C GLU A 250 -0.10 -42.21 -50.81
N VAL A 251 0.89 -41.96 -49.94
CA VAL A 251 2.30 -42.26 -50.21
C VAL A 251 2.57 -43.76 -50.35
N SER A 252 1.94 -44.61 -49.51
CA SER A 252 2.11 -46.05 -49.62
C SER A 252 1.53 -46.59 -50.94
N GLN A 253 0.35 -46.13 -51.34
CA GLN A 253 -0.27 -46.53 -52.61
C GLN A 253 0.52 -46.02 -53.82
N LYS A 254 1.05 -44.79 -53.75
CA LYS A 254 1.93 -44.25 -54.80
C LYS A 254 3.20 -45.08 -54.97
N ASN A 255 3.87 -45.44 -53.87
CA ASN A 255 5.07 -46.27 -53.91
C ASN A 255 4.80 -47.68 -54.46
N VAL A 256 3.63 -48.25 -54.19
CA VAL A 256 3.22 -49.55 -54.77
C VAL A 256 2.99 -49.42 -56.28
N ALA A 257 2.29 -48.37 -56.72
CA ALA A 257 2.06 -48.12 -58.15
C ALA A 257 3.36 -47.85 -58.91
N GLU A 258 4.27 -47.03 -58.36
CA GLU A 258 5.59 -46.75 -58.97
C GLU A 258 6.44 -48.02 -59.08
N LYS A 259 6.50 -48.85 -58.04
CA LYS A 259 7.21 -50.14 -58.08
C LYS A 259 6.62 -51.10 -59.10
N MET A 260 5.29 -51.17 -59.22
CA MET A 260 4.62 -51.99 -60.24
C MET A 260 4.93 -51.49 -61.66
N ILE A 261 5.02 -50.18 -61.87
CA ILE A 261 5.39 -49.60 -63.17
C ILE A 261 6.86 -49.89 -63.50
N GLU A 262 7.77 -49.72 -62.54
CA GLU A 262 9.19 -50.04 -62.73
C GLU A 262 9.41 -51.52 -63.04
N GLU A 263 8.75 -52.40 -62.29
CA GLU A 263 8.84 -53.85 -62.49
C GLU A 263 8.23 -54.27 -63.83
N ALA A 264 7.08 -53.71 -64.21
CA ALA A 264 6.46 -53.96 -65.50
C ALA A 264 7.32 -53.46 -66.67
N ASN A 265 7.95 -52.28 -66.55
CA ASN A 265 8.85 -51.74 -67.57
C ASN A 265 10.13 -52.57 -67.72
N LEU A 266 10.69 -53.09 -66.61
CA LEU A 266 11.85 -53.97 -66.64
C LEU A 266 11.52 -55.31 -67.32
N ARG A 267 10.37 -55.90 -66.97
CA ARG A 267 9.86 -57.14 -67.58
C ARG A 267 9.59 -56.96 -69.07
N LEU A 268 8.94 -55.86 -69.47
CA LEU A 268 8.70 -55.52 -70.87
C LEU A 268 10.02 -55.40 -71.66
N LYS A 269 11.02 -54.68 -71.10
CA LYS A 269 12.33 -54.48 -71.75
C LYS A 269 13.11 -55.79 -71.91
N ASN A 270 12.97 -56.73 -70.98
CA ASN A 270 13.60 -58.05 -71.04
C ASN A 270 12.86 -58.99 -72.01
N ALA A 271 11.52 -59.00 -71.99
CA ALA A 271 10.67 -59.81 -72.86
C ALA A 271 10.82 -59.42 -74.34
N VAL A 272 10.91 -58.11 -74.63
CA VAL A 272 11.17 -57.60 -76.00
C VAL A 272 12.54 -58.02 -76.52
N LYS A 273 13.55 -58.12 -75.64
CA LYS A 273 14.89 -58.62 -76.02
C LYS A 273 14.93 -60.12 -76.26
N LYS A 274 14.10 -60.91 -75.56
CA LYS A 274 14.05 -62.37 -75.64
C LYS A 274 12.99 -62.93 -76.61
N LYS A 275 12.12 -62.08 -77.17
CA LYS A 275 10.97 -62.45 -78.05
C LYS A 275 9.97 -63.42 -77.40
N GLU A 276 9.76 -63.31 -76.09
CA GLU A 276 8.79 -64.12 -75.35
C GLU A 276 7.43 -63.39 -75.29
N PHE A 277 6.46 -63.83 -76.10
CA PHE A 277 5.15 -63.18 -76.23
C PHE A 277 4.30 -63.25 -74.95
N ASN A 278 4.47 -64.32 -74.15
CA ASN A 278 3.75 -64.52 -72.89
C ASN A 278 4.16 -63.51 -71.80
N GLU A 279 5.46 -63.17 -71.71
CA GLU A 279 5.95 -62.17 -70.76
C GLU A 279 5.48 -60.74 -71.12
N ILE A 280 5.27 -60.45 -72.41
CA ILE A 280 4.74 -59.17 -72.89
C ILE A 280 3.28 -58.99 -72.42
N GLN A 281 2.46 -60.04 -72.51
CA GLN A 281 1.06 -59.97 -72.08
C GLN A 281 0.92 -59.79 -70.56
N ILE A 282 1.81 -60.43 -69.77
CA ILE A 282 1.87 -60.26 -68.32
C ILE A 282 2.32 -58.84 -67.94
N ALA A 283 3.32 -58.28 -68.64
CA ALA A 283 3.77 -56.91 -68.41
C ALA A 283 2.68 -55.88 -68.79
N GLN A 284 1.90 -56.13 -69.85
CA GLN A 284 0.78 -55.29 -70.24
C GLN A 284 -0.37 -55.32 -69.21
N ALA A 285 -0.74 -56.49 -68.70
CA ALA A 285 -1.72 -56.62 -67.62
C ALA A 285 -1.26 -55.93 -66.32
N MET A 286 0.04 -55.98 -66.00
CA MET A 286 0.62 -55.22 -64.88
C MET A 286 0.57 -53.70 -65.09
N LEU A 287 0.77 -53.21 -66.32
CA LEU A 287 0.64 -51.79 -66.66
C LEU A 287 -0.81 -51.32 -66.57
N GLU A 288 -1.79 -52.13 -67.01
CA GLU A 288 -3.21 -51.82 -66.88
C GLU A 288 -3.65 -51.79 -65.40
N GLY A 289 -3.19 -52.75 -64.59
CA GLY A 289 -3.40 -52.75 -63.14
C GLY A 289 -2.73 -51.56 -62.43
N ALA A 290 -1.56 -51.13 -62.90
CA ALA A 290 -0.91 -49.92 -62.38
C ALA A 290 -1.66 -48.64 -62.78
N GLN A 291 -2.23 -48.59 -63.99
CA GLN A 291 -3.03 -47.44 -64.44
C GLN A 291 -4.34 -47.28 -63.68
N THR A 292 -5.01 -48.37 -63.31
CA THR A 292 -6.22 -48.31 -62.47
C THR A 292 -5.90 -47.84 -61.06
N LEU A 293 -4.82 -48.36 -60.45
CA LEU A 293 -4.30 -47.86 -59.18
C LEU A 293 -3.90 -46.37 -59.23
N HIS A 294 -3.34 -45.91 -60.35
CA HIS A 294 -2.99 -44.50 -60.54
C HIS A 294 -4.22 -43.59 -60.66
N LYS A 295 -5.34 -44.08 -61.23
CA LYS A 295 -6.62 -43.35 -61.25
C LYS A 295 -7.23 -43.26 -59.85
N GLU A 296 -7.21 -44.34 -59.08
CA GLU A 296 -7.69 -44.32 -57.68
C GLU A 296 -6.84 -43.41 -56.78
N TYR A 297 -5.52 -43.41 -56.99
CA TYR A 297 -4.60 -42.50 -56.32
C TYR A 297 -4.98 -41.03 -56.56
N LYS A 298 -5.28 -40.65 -57.81
CA LYS A 298 -5.61 -39.27 -58.20
C LYS A 298 -6.90 -38.78 -57.52
N LEU A 299 -7.90 -39.65 -57.41
CA LEU A 299 -9.15 -39.34 -56.69
C LEU A 299 -8.92 -39.15 -55.18
N LYS A 300 -8.03 -39.93 -54.58
CA LYS A 300 -7.67 -39.79 -53.16
C LYS A 300 -6.81 -38.55 -52.88
N GLU A 301 -5.95 -38.16 -53.81
CA GLU A 301 -5.16 -36.91 -53.75
C GLU A 301 -6.07 -35.67 -53.79
N GLU A 302 -7.11 -35.68 -54.64
CA GLU A 302 -8.11 -34.62 -54.66
C GLU A 302 -8.89 -34.53 -53.34
N ALA A 303 -9.27 -35.66 -52.76
CA ALA A 303 -9.90 -35.72 -51.44
C ALA A 303 -8.97 -35.19 -50.32
N SER A 304 -7.68 -35.53 -50.35
CA SER A 304 -6.68 -35.07 -49.38
C SER A 304 -6.42 -33.56 -49.51
N ALA A 305 -6.46 -33.01 -50.73
CA ALA A 305 -6.36 -31.58 -51.00
C ALA A 305 -7.57 -30.77 -50.45
N VAL A 306 -8.78 -31.33 -50.49
CA VAL A 306 -9.98 -30.72 -49.89
C VAL A 306 -9.85 -30.64 -48.38
N ILE A 307 -9.36 -31.71 -47.72
CA ILE A 307 -9.11 -31.73 -46.27
C ILE A 307 -8.04 -30.69 -45.91
N LYS A 308 -6.96 -30.58 -46.69
CA LYS A 308 -5.90 -29.58 -46.52
C LYS A 308 -6.42 -28.15 -46.60
N LYS A 309 -7.33 -27.86 -47.54
CA LYS A 309 -8.00 -26.55 -47.66
C LYS A 309 -8.86 -26.23 -46.43
N LYS A 310 -9.64 -27.20 -45.93
CA LYS A 310 -10.44 -27.04 -44.69
C LYS A 310 -9.54 -26.77 -43.47
N LEU A 311 -8.40 -27.45 -43.39
CA LEU A 311 -7.42 -27.30 -42.30
C LEU A 311 -6.72 -25.93 -42.33
N LYS A 312 -6.33 -25.44 -43.52
CA LYS A 312 -5.80 -24.08 -43.69
C LYS A 312 -6.82 -23.01 -43.29
N LYS A 313 -8.09 -23.17 -43.68
CA LYS A 313 -9.18 -22.25 -43.27
C LYS A 313 -9.40 -22.27 -41.75
N GLY A 314 -9.46 -23.44 -41.13
CA GLY A 314 -9.61 -23.57 -39.67
C GLY A 314 -8.46 -22.91 -38.89
N LYS A 315 -7.22 -23.15 -39.32
CA LYS A 315 -6.03 -22.51 -38.72
C LYS A 315 -6.05 -20.99 -38.88
N THR A 316 -6.30 -20.48 -40.08
CA THR A 316 -6.35 -19.03 -40.33
C THR A 316 -7.47 -18.31 -39.57
N THR A 317 -8.57 -18.98 -39.22
CA THR A 317 -9.61 -18.41 -38.34
C THR A 317 -9.27 -18.44 -36.86
N LEU A 318 -8.45 -19.40 -36.39
CA LEU A 318 -8.08 -19.55 -34.97
C LEU A 318 -6.83 -18.77 -34.58
N PHE A 319 -5.84 -18.62 -35.47
CA PHE A 319 -4.61 -17.86 -35.20
C PHE A 319 -4.85 -16.39 -34.81
N PRO A 320 -5.76 -15.62 -35.45
CA PRO A 320 -6.07 -14.26 -35.03
C PRO A 320 -6.72 -14.18 -33.65
N ARG A 321 -7.55 -15.19 -33.29
CA ARG A 321 -8.22 -15.26 -31.98
C ARG A 321 -7.25 -15.63 -30.85
N LEU A 322 -6.25 -16.47 -31.12
CA LEU A 322 -5.19 -16.82 -30.16
C LEU A 322 -4.15 -15.69 -29.99
N SER A 323 -3.79 -15.00 -31.08
CA SER A 323 -2.91 -13.82 -31.06
C SER A 323 -3.51 -12.68 -30.21
N LYS A 324 -4.81 -12.37 -30.37
CA LYS A 324 -5.51 -11.40 -29.51
C LYS A 324 -5.50 -11.80 -28.03
N LYS A 325 -5.60 -13.09 -27.70
CA LYS A 325 -5.57 -13.60 -26.31
C LYS A 325 -4.19 -13.50 -25.68
N ASN A 326 -3.11 -13.77 -26.42
CA ASN A 326 -1.75 -13.59 -25.92
C ASN A 326 -1.44 -12.10 -25.69
N ASN A 327 -1.86 -11.23 -26.61
CA ASN A 327 -1.71 -9.77 -26.42
C ASN A 327 -2.56 -9.24 -25.25
N ALA A 328 -3.76 -9.78 -25.02
CA ALA A 328 -4.60 -9.42 -23.87
C ALA A 328 -4.00 -9.89 -22.54
N LYS A 329 -3.50 -11.14 -22.47
CA LYS A 329 -2.77 -11.63 -21.28
C LYS A 329 -1.52 -10.81 -21.01
N ILE A 330 -0.71 -10.50 -22.03
CA ILE A 330 0.50 -9.68 -21.88
C ILE A 330 0.15 -8.28 -21.36
N LYS A 331 -0.94 -7.66 -21.85
CA LYS A 331 -1.43 -6.38 -21.32
C LYS A 331 -1.88 -6.46 -19.86
N ILE A 332 -2.59 -7.53 -19.47
CA ILE A 332 -3.01 -7.72 -18.07
C ILE A 332 -1.79 -7.92 -17.14
N TYR A 333 -0.78 -8.70 -17.56
CA TYR A 333 0.46 -8.85 -16.79
C TYR A 333 1.27 -7.56 -16.72
N PHE A 334 1.30 -6.74 -17.78
CA PHE A 334 1.96 -5.43 -17.75
C PHE A 334 1.26 -4.46 -16.81
N VAL A 335 -0.08 -4.41 -16.82
CA VAL A 335 -0.87 -3.55 -15.94
C VAL A 335 -0.72 -3.99 -14.48
N PHE A 336 -0.77 -5.28 -14.18
CA PHE A 336 -0.54 -5.79 -12.83
C PHE A 336 0.91 -5.57 -12.35
N SER A 337 1.91 -5.72 -13.21
CA SER A 337 3.31 -5.46 -12.86
C SER A 337 3.59 -3.98 -12.62
N TYR A 338 3.00 -3.08 -13.41
CA TYR A 338 3.10 -1.64 -13.16
C TYR A 338 2.36 -1.22 -11.90
N PHE A 339 1.19 -1.82 -11.62
CA PHE A 339 0.45 -1.54 -10.40
C PHE A 339 1.19 -2.03 -9.15
N TYR A 340 1.86 -3.19 -9.22
CA TYR A 340 2.67 -3.71 -8.12
C TYR A 340 3.94 -2.88 -7.88
N LEU A 341 4.58 -2.40 -8.95
CA LEU A 341 5.71 -1.45 -8.84
C LEU A 341 5.27 -0.09 -8.29
N PHE A 342 4.09 0.40 -8.68
CA PHE A 342 3.58 1.70 -8.22
C PHE A 342 3.14 1.66 -6.74
N VAL A 343 2.63 0.52 -6.26
CA VAL A 343 2.25 0.32 -4.84
C VAL A 343 3.45 0.01 -3.94
N THR A 344 4.61 -0.34 -4.50
CA THR A 344 5.86 -0.52 -3.73
C THR A 344 6.77 0.71 -3.73
N LEU A 345 6.48 1.70 -4.58
CA LEU A 345 7.21 2.99 -4.67
C LEU A 345 6.46 4.18 -4.03
N LEU A 346 5.31 3.93 -3.40
CA LEU A 346 4.55 4.85 -2.55
C LEU A 346 4.57 4.33 -1.11
#